data_AF-A0A959RMQ4-F1
#
_entry.id   AF-A0A959RMQ4-F1
#
_cell.length_a   1.000
_cell.length_b   1.000
_cell.length_c   1.000
_cell.angle_alpha   90.00
_cell.angle_beta   90.00
_cell.angle_gamma   90.00
#
_symmetry.space_group_name_H-M   'P 1'
#
loop_
_entity.id
_entity.type
_entity.pdbx_description
1 polymer ?
#
loop_
_entity_poly.entity_id
_entity_poly.type
_entity_poly.pdbx_seq_one_letter_code
_entity_poly.pdbx_strand_id
1 'polypeptide(L)'
;MKKIQFNLFFAFMVLITSCSCAGQKLVKTAGDAPKLEQHKNMFIGKPLSVLLNEIGPTIKMASAEGARSDGYPGFFYFRFVTRKEGNKLRLAKVRPISIFVYVKEKFVWDKRAKPVADREKWTEEDVNRYKNLTVVGISVSQ
;
A
#
# COMPACT_ATOMS: atom_id res chain seq x y z
N MET A 1 -13.90 2.22 -55.05
CA MET A 1 -13.87 2.99 -53.78
C MET A 1 -13.92 2.08 -52.53
N LYS A 2 -13.09 1.04 -52.42
CA LYS A 2 -13.07 0.11 -51.26
C LYS A 2 -11.75 0.09 -50.46
N LYS A 3 -10.66 0.68 -51.00
CA LYS A 3 -9.33 0.68 -50.34
C LYS A 3 -9.16 1.74 -49.26
N ILE A 4 -9.92 2.86 -49.32
CA ILE A 4 -9.79 3.98 -48.38
C ILE A 4 -10.42 3.63 -47.01
N GLN A 5 -11.50 2.84 -47.01
CA GLN A 5 -12.19 2.41 -45.78
C GLN A 5 -11.34 1.44 -44.93
N PHE A 6 -10.55 0.58 -45.56
CA PHE A 6 -9.70 -0.40 -44.87
C PHE A 6 -8.53 0.25 -44.13
N ASN A 7 -7.93 1.31 -44.70
CA ASN A 7 -6.84 2.05 -44.07
C ASN A 7 -7.31 2.94 -42.90
N LEU A 8 -8.55 3.43 -42.91
CA LEU A 8 -9.10 4.21 -41.79
C LEU A 8 -9.36 3.33 -40.56
N PHE A 9 -9.81 2.09 -40.77
CA PHE A 9 -10.10 1.15 -39.68
C PHE A 9 -8.81 0.68 -38.97
N PHE A 10 -7.74 0.47 -39.73
CA PHE A 10 -6.44 0.08 -39.17
C PHE A 10 -5.77 1.22 -38.37
N ALA A 11 -5.94 2.47 -38.81
CA ALA A 11 -5.44 3.65 -38.09
C ALA A 11 -6.16 3.88 -36.74
N PHE A 12 -7.46 3.56 -36.65
CA PHE A 12 -8.22 3.70 -35.41
C PHE A 12 -7.82 2.67 -34.35
N MET A 13 -7.42 1.46 -34.77
CA MET A 13 -7.02 0.37 -33.86
C MET A 13 -5.67 0.64 -33.18
N VAL A 14 -4.77 1.39 -33.83
CA VAL A 14 -3.46 1.78 -33.28
C VAL A 14 -3.57 2.91 -32.24
N LEU A 15 -4.58 3.79 -32.34
CA LEU A 15 -4.77 4.89 -31.39
C LEU A 15 -5.25 4.44 -30.00
N ILE A 16 -5.88 3.27 -29.88
CA ILE A 16 -6.44 2.78 -28.62
C ILE A 16 -5.36 2.11 -27.73
N THR A 17 -4.22 1.72 -28.31
CA THR A 17 -3.13 1.04 -27.58
C THR A 17 -2.11 2.00 -26.95
N SER A 18 -2.16 3.30 -27.27
CA SER A 18 -1.22 4.30 -26.75
C SER A 18 -1.73 5.09 -25.53
N CYS A 19 -2.94 4.81 -25.04
CA CYS A 19 -3.31 5.22 -23.69
C CYS A 19 -2.67 4.20 -22.73
N SER A 20 -1.37 4.35 -22.50
CA SER A 20 -0.65 3.64 -21.44
C SER A 20 -1.28 4.07 -20.13
N CYS A 21 -2.36 3.36 -19.78
CA CYS A 21 -3.02 3.41 -18.51
C CYS A 21 -1.92 3.26 -17.48
N ALA A 22 -1.66 4.30 -16.67
CA ALA A 22 -1.04 4.07 -15.38
C ALA A 22 -1.87 2.96 -14.75
N GLY A 23 -1.29 1.74 -14.70
CA GLY A 23 -2.04 0.53 -14.37
C GLY A 23 -2.91 0.80 -13.15
N GLN A 24 -4.19 0.43 -13.23
CA GLN A 24 -5.11 0.73 -12.14
C GLN A 24 -4.57 0.10 -10.86
N LYS A 25 -4.26 0.94 -9.87
CA LYS A 25 -3.85 0.52 -8.52
C LYS A 25 -4.84 -0.51 -8.01
N LEU A 26 -4.35 -1.62 -7.43
CA LEU A 26 -5.22 -2.65 -6.85
C LEU A 26 -6.15 -2.07 -5.78
N VAL A 27 -5.63 -1.20 -4.92
CA VAL A 27 -6.37 -0.50 -3.87
C VAL A 27 -6.64 0.93 -4.32
N LYS A 28 -7.83 1.18 -4.87
CA LYS A 28 -8.22 2.52 -5.35
C LYS A 28 -8.73 3.41 -4.23
N THR A 29 -9.43 2.81 -3.26
CA THR A 29 -9.96 3.44 -2.07
C THR A 29 -9.54 2.65 -0.83
N ALA A 30 -9.64 3.24 0.37
CA ALA A 30 -9.36 2.49 1.61
C ALA A 30 -10.23 1.22 1.74
N GLY A 31 -11.45 1.25 1.22
CA GLY A 31 -12.37 0.10 1.17
C GLY A 31 -11.88 -1.08 0.32
N ASP A 32 -10.94 -0.83 -0.59
CA ASP A 32 -10.35 -1.87 -1.45
C ASP A 32 -9.20 -2.63 -0.77
N ALA A 33 -8.78 -2.26 0.44
CA ALA A 33 -7.66 -2.90 1.14
C ALA A 33 -7.78 -4.44 1.25
N PRO A 34 -8.96 -5.06 1.45
CA PRO A 34 -9.10 -6.52 1.45
C PRO A 34 -8.56 -7.21 0.18
N LYS A 35 -8.48 -6.51 -0.96
CA LYS A 35 -7.87 -7.05 -2.18
C LYS A 35 -6.39 -7.41 -1.99
N LEU A 36 -5.68 -6.73 -1.09
CA LEU A 36 -4.28 -7.07 -0.80
C LEU A 36 -4.15 -8.47 -0.20
N GLU A 37 -5.09 -8.90 0.65
CA GLU A 37 -5.11 -10.29 1.17
C GLU A 37 -5.50 -11.29 0.08
N GLN A 38 -6.53 -10.96 -0.71
CA GLN A 38 -7.04 -11.82 -1.80
C GLN A 38 -5.97 -12.09 -2.85
N HIS A 39 -5.12 -11.11 -3.12
CA HIS A 39 -4.04 -11.17 -4.10
C HIS A 39 -2.65 -11.26 -3.45
N LYS A 40 -2.55 -11.73 -2.20
CA LYS A 40 -1.29 -11.69 -1.41
C LYS A 40 -0.09 -12.32 -2.13
N ASN A 41 -0.31 -13.34 -2.95
CA ASN A 41 0.72 -14.04 -3.71
C ASN A 41 1.50 -13.11 -4.67
N MET A 42 0.92 -11.98 -5.09
CA MET A 42 1.62 -10.97 -5.88
C MET A 42 2.75 -10.26 -5.10
N PHE A 43 2.64 -10.26 -3.76
CA PHE A 43 3.50 -9.48 -2.88
C PHE A 43 4.42 -10.35 -2.03
N ILE A 44 4.04 -11.59 -1.69
CA ILE A 44 4.89 -12.48 -0.90
C ILE A 44 6.23 -12.71 -1.60
N GLY A 45 7.33 -12.53 -0.86
CA GLY A 45 8.69 -12.64 -1.38
C GLY A 45 9.13 -11.44 -2.22
N LYS A 46 8.32 -10.37 -2.32
CA LYS A 46 8.66 -9.14 -3.03
C LYS A 46 8.99 -8.00 -2.05
N PRO A 47 9.73 -6.98 -2.51
CA PRO A 47 9.95 -5.76 -1.73
C PRO A 47 8.65 -5.05 -1.35
N LEU A 48 8.63 -4.43 -0.17
CA LEU A 48 7.50 -3.66 0.36
C LEU A 48 7.03 -2.58 -0.62
N SER A 49 7.94 -1.97 -1.37
CA SER A 49 7.61 -1.00 -2.43
C SER A 49 6.63 -1.53 -3.46
N VAL A 50 6.67 -2.81 -3.82
CA VAL A 50 5.72 -3.40 -4.77
C VAL A 50 4.29 -3.32 -4.21
N LEU A 51 4.13 -3.64 -2.92
CA LEU A 51 2.84 -3.52 -2.23
C LEU A 51 2.41 -2.06 -2.09
N LEU A 52 3.31 -1.18 -1.64
CA LEU A 52 3.01 0.25 -1.46
C LEU A 52 2.61 0.91 -2.79
N ASN A 53 3.22 0.49 -3.90
CA ASN A 53 2.87 0.96 -5.23
C ASN A 53 1.47 0.52 -5.67
N GLU A 54 0.85 -0.49 -5.07
CA GLU A 54 -0.53 -0.89 -5.38
C GLU A 54 -1.58 -0.17 -4.52
N ILE A 55 -1.13 0.64 -3.55
CA ILE A 55 -1.99 1.42 -2.67
C ILE A 55 -2.14 2.84 -3.23
N GLY A 56 -3.32 3.13 -3.78
CA GLY A 56 -3.73 4.47 -4.20
C GLY A 56 -3.98 5.45 -3.04
N PRO A 57 -4.77 5.11 -2.01
CA PRO A 57 -5.05 6.05 -0.91
C PRO A 57 -3.80 6.31 -0.08
N THR A 58 -3.56 7.57 0.27
CA THR A 58 -2.40 7.96 1.09
C THR A 58 -2.41 7.26 2.45
N ILE A 59 -1.34 6.53 2.76
CA ILE A 59 -1.08 6.02 4.10
C ILE A 59 -0.67 7.21 4.97
N LYS A 60 -1.52 7.57 5.93
CA LYS A 60 -1.28 8.73 6.80
C LYS A 60 -0.44 8.36 8.02
N MET A 61 -0.59 7.12 8.49
CA MET A 61 0.07 6.67 9.70
C MET A 61 0.58 5.24 9.60
N ALA A 62 1.69 4.98 10.31
CA ALA A 62 2.26 3.67 10.48
C ALA A 62 2.68 3.46 11.95
N SER A 63 2.46 2.25 12.45
CA SER A 63 3.19 1.71 13.59
C SER A 63 3.97 0.50 13.11
N ALA A 64 5.19 0.29 13.58
CA ALA A 64 5.94 -0.90 13.20
C ALA A 64 6.70 -1.48 14.39
N GLU A 65 6.98 -2.77 14.28
CA GLU A 65 7.83 -3.52 15.21
C GLU A 65 8.75 -4.42 14.36
N GLY A 66 10.05 -4.40 14.66
CA GLY A 66 11.01 -5.27 14.00
C GLY A 66 10.81 -6.73 14.39
N ALA A 67 11.36 -7.66 13.60
CA ALA A 67 11.28 -9.08 13.91
C ALA A 67 11.88 -9.40 15.29
N ARG A 68 11.16 -10.22 16.05
CA ARG A 68 11.47 -10.56 17.44
C ARG A 68 12.42 -11.76 17.52
N SER A 69 13.04 -11.95 18.69
CA SER A 69 13.97 -13.08 18.92
C SER A 69 13.27 -14.43 18.98
N ASP A 70 11.96 -14.46 19.24
CA ASP A 70 11.09 -15.64 19.25
C ASP A 70 10.71 -16.14 17.84
N GLY A 71 11.21 -15.49 16.79
CA GLY A 71 10.93 -15.84 15.39
C GLY A 71 9.68 -15.17 14.83
N TYR A 72 8.97 -14.35 15.60
CA TYR A 72 7.84 -13.58 15.08
C TYR A 72 8.34 -12.54 14.04
N PRO A 73 7.73 -12.49 12.84
CA PRO A 73 8.16 -11.57 11.78
C PRO A 73 7.95 -10.12 12.19
N GLY A 74 8.78 -9.22 11.65
CA GLY A 74 8.56 -7.79 11.80
C GLY A 74 7.27 -7.42 11.07
N PHE A 75 6.65 -6.30 11.46
CA PHE A 75 5.44 -5.85 10.79
C PHE A 75 5.30 -4.33 10.74
N PHE A 76 4.53 -3.87 9.76
CA PHE A 76 3.96 -2.53 9.67
C PHE A 76 2.45 -2.62 9.84
N TYR A 77 1.90 -1.67 10.58
CA TYR A 77 0.48 -1.43 10.75
C TYR A 77 0.13 -0.07 10.16
N PHE A 78 -0.35 -0.09 8.91
CA PHE A 78 -0.69 1.08 8.12
C PHE A 78 -2.14 1.50 8.29
N ARG A 79 -2.37 2.81 8.34
CA ARG A 79 -3.68 3.44 8.50
C ARG A 79 -3.85 4.58 7.51
N PHE A 80 -5.04 4.68 6.92
CA PHE A 80 -5.43 5.74 5.99
C PHE A 80 -5.99 6.99 6.68
N VAL A 81 -6.07 6.97 8.01
CA VAL A 81 -6.60 8.05 8.84
C VAL A 81 -5.53 8.61 9.76
N THR A 82 -5.61 9.90 10.06
CA THR A 82 -4.80 10.55 11.09
C THR A 82 -5.27 10.13 12.49
N ARG A 83 -4.49 10.46 13.52
CA ARG A 83 -4.85 10.20 14.92
C ARG A 83 -6.16 10.92 15.29
N LYS A 84 -6.35 12.14 14.81
CA LYS A 84 -7.56 12.94 15.05
C LYS A 84 -8.78 12.32 14.37
N GLU A 85 -8.64 11.91 13.11
CA GLU A 85 -9.71 11.22 12.35
C GLU A 85 -10.06 9.87 12.99
N GLY A 86 -9.06 9.05 13.30
CA GLY A 86 -9.24 7.76 13.97
C GLY A 86 -9.93 7.89 15.33
N ASN A 87 -9.58 8.92 16.11
CA ASN A 87 -10.25 9.19 17.39
C ASN A 87 -11.74 9.53 17.20
N LYS A 88 -12.09 10.33 16.18
CA LYS A 88 -13.49 10.63 15.85
C LYS A 88 -14.27 9.38 15.45
N LEU A 89 -13.68 8.54 14.59
CA LEU A 89 -14.29 7.27 14.17
C LEU A 89 -14.51 6.33 15.37
N ARG A 90 -13.53 6.23 16.26
CA ARG A 90 -13.64 5.44 17.49
C ARG A 90 -14.78 5.91 18.40
N LEU A 91 -14.96 7.23 18.56
CA LEU A 91 -16.08 7.80 19.32
C LEU A 91 -17.43 7.46 18.66
N ALA A 92 -17.47 7.40 17.33
CA ALA A 92 -18.62 6.93 16.56
C ALA A 92 -18.75 5.40 16.49
N LYS A 93 -17.92 4.64 17.25
CA LYS A 93 -17.86 3.17 17.24
C LYS A 93 -17.57 2.56 15.85
N VAL A 94 -16.94 3.32 14.96
CA VAL A 94 -16.47 2.88 13.64
C VAL A 94 -14.99 2.54 13.73
N ARG A 95 -14.61 1.35 13.25
CA ARG A 95 -13.21 0.96 13.12
C ARG A 95 -12.70 1.37 11.72
N PRO A 96 -11.60 2.14 11.64
CA PRO A 96 -11.01 2.46 10.34
C PRO A 96 -10.29 1.24 9.78
N ILE A 97 -10.40 1.06 8.46
CA ILE A 97 -9.64 0.04 7.73
C ILE A 97 -8.14 0.27 7.93
N SER A 98 -7.45 -0.81 8.25
CA SER A 98 -6.01 -0.81 8.51
C SER A 98 -5.36 -2.06 7.93
N ILE A 99 -4.08 -1.96 7.55
CA ILE A 99 -3.33 -3.04 6.89
C ILE A 99 -2.14 -3.42 7.77
N PHE A 100 -2.02 -4.70 8.08
CA PHE A 100 -0.81 -5.33 8.58
C PHE A 100 0.01 -5.87 7.42
N VAL A 101 1.30 -5.51 7.35
CA VAL A 101 2.26 -6.07 6.41
C VAL A 101 3.41 -6.66 7.19
N TYR A 102 3.59 -7.97 7.11
CA TYR A 102 4.67 -8.69 7.77
C TYR A 102 5.89 -8.74 6.86
N VAL A 103 7.07 -8.57 7.43
CA VAL A 103 8.35 -8.52 6.72
C VAL A 103 9.38 -9.48 7.30
N LYS A 104 10.28 -9.95 6.44
CA LYS A 104 11.29 -10.94 6.79
C LYS A 104 12.43 -10.37 7.63
N GLU A 105 12.94 -9.20 7.24
CA GLU A 105 14.16 -8.65 7.79
C GLU A 105 13.95 -8.03 9.17
N LYS A 106 15.02 -8.04 9.98
CA LYS A 106 15.08 -7.26 11.21
C LYS A 106 15.29 -5.79 10.84
N PHE A 107 14.53 -4.91 11.48
CA PHE A 107 14.69 -3.47 11.34
C PHE A 107 14.36 -2.78 12.66
N VAL A 108 14.82 -1.54 12.82
CA VAL A 108 14.51 -0.72 14.00
C VAL A 108 13.50 0.34 13.59
N TRP A 109 12.33 0.30 14.21
CA TRP A 109 11.34 1.38 14.08
C TRP A 109 11.57 2.44 15.15
N ASP A 110 12.42 3.43 14.83
CA ASP A 110 12.77 4.48 15.76
C ASP A 110 11.69 5.59 15.82
N LYS A 111 10.71 5.40 16.72
CA LYS A 111 9.69 6.42 17.03
C LYS A 111 10.28 7.63 17.76
N ARG A 112 11.47 7.54 18.36
CA ARG A 112 12.05 8.60 19.22
C ARG A 112 12.81 9.64 18.39
N ALA A 113 13.25 9.28 17.19
CA ALA A 113 13.82 10.22 16.23
C ALA A 113 12.82 11.27 15.70
N LYS A 114 11.51 11.09 15.91
CA LYS A 114 10.46 12.00 15.45
C LYS A 114 9.84 12.80 16.62
N PRO A 115 9.41 14.07 16.39
CA PRO A 115 8.58 14.80 17.34
C PRO A 115 7.36 13.99 17.77
N VAL A 116 6.91 14.17 19.02
CA VAL A 116 5.82 13.37 19.62
C VAL A 116 4.56 13.33 18.74
N ALA A 117 4.22 14.45 18.10
CA ALA A 117 3.07 14.57 17.21
C ALA A 117 3.18 13.74 15.92
N ASP A 118 4.41 13.45 15.47
CA ASP A 118 4.71 12.84 14.17
C ASP A 118 5.25 11.42 14.26
N ARG A 119 5.35 10.85 15.47
CA ARG A 119 5.93 9.51 15.70
C ARG A 119 5.25 8.38 14.95
N GLU A 120 3.98 8.55 14.62
CA GLU A 120 3.19 7.59 13.87
C GLU A 120 2.93 8.06 12.43
N LYS A 121 3.40 9.25 12.03
CA LYS A 121 3.22 9.74 10.66
C LYS A 121 4.11 8.92 9.74
N TRP A 122 3.50 8.40 8.67
CA TRP A 122 4.22 7.75 7.58
C TRP A 122 4.71 8.82 6.61
N THR A 123 5.99 8.82 6.30
CA THR A 123 6.63 9.84 5.45
C THR A 123 7.40 9.23 4.29
N GLU A 124 7.81 10.06 3.33
CA GLU A 124 8.65 9.62 2.20
C GLU A 124 10.02 9.10 2.66
N GLU A 125 10.55 9.61 3.78
CA GLU A 125 11.76 9.06 4.39
C GLU A 125 11.54 7.64 4.88
N ASP A 126 10.36 7.34 5.45
CA ASP A 126 10.01 5.97 5.85
C ASP A 126 9.89 5.06 4.62
N VAL A 127 9.22 5.53 3.55
CA VAL A 127 9.13 4.79 2.29
C VAL A 127 10.53 4.44 1.79
N ASN A 128 11.42 5.42 1.70
CA ASN A 128 12.78 5.19 1.22
C ASN A 128 13.61 4.27 2.11
N ARG A 129 13.41 4.35 3.43
CA ARG A 129 14.12 3.51 4.40
C ARG A 129 13.67 2.04 4.34
N TYR A 130 12.37 1.80 4.14
CA TYR A 130 11.78 0.46 4.31
C TYR A 130 11.30 -0.20 3.00
N LYS A 131 11.38 0.49 1.85
CA LYS A 131 10.89 -0.01 0.54
C LYS A 131 11.43 -1.36 0.11
N ASN A 132 12.60 -1.78 0.60
CA ASN A 132 13.29 -3.00 0.21
C ASN A 132 13.03 -4.18 1.14
N LEU A 133 12.27 -4.00 2.23
CA LEU A 133 11.92 -5.10 3.14
C LEU A 133 11.05 -6.12 2.41
N THR A 134 11.34 -7.41 2.60
CA THR A 134 10.63 -8.50 1.92
C THR A 134 9.33 -8.80 2.62
N VAL A 135 8.21 -8.71 1.90
CA VAL A 135 6.89 -9.05 2.44
C VAL A 135 6.75 -10.57 2.60
N VAL A 136 6.31 -11.01 3.78
CA VAL A 136 6.05 -12.42 4.10
C VAL A 136 4.60 -12.70 4.50
N GLY A 137 3.80 -11.65 4.71
CA GLY A 137 2.39 -11.78 5.03
C GLY A 137 1.68 -10.44 4.92
N ILE A 138 0.37 -10.50 4.71
CA ILE A 138 -0.52 -9.33 4.69
C ILE A 138 -1.78 -9.71 5.44
N SER A 139 -2.28 -8.81 6.27
CA SER A 139 -3.62 -8.90 6.83
C SER A 139 -4.34 -7.54 6.86
N VAL A 140 -5.66 -7.54 6.83
CA VAL A 140 -6.52 -6.35 6.84
C VAL A 140 -7.48 -6.43 8.01
N SER A 141 -7.54 -5.35 8.80
CA SER A 141 -8.50 -5.19 9.90
C SER A 141 -9.52 -4.13 9.53
N GLN A 142 -10.79 -4.41 9.82
CA GLN A 142 -11.94 -3.53 9.63
C GLN A 142 -12.91 -3.62 10.80
#